data_AF-A0A925VMC1-F1
#
_entry.id   AF-A0A925VMC1-F1
#
_cell.length_a   1.000
_cell.length_b   1.000
_cell.length_c   1.000
_cell.angle_alpha   90.00
_cell.angle_beta   90.00
_cell.angle_gamma   90.00
#
_symmetry.space_group_name_H-M   'P 1'
#
loop_
_entity.id
_entity.type
_entity.pdbx_description
1 polymer ?
#
loop_
_entity_poly.entity_id
_entity_poly.type
_entity_poly.pdbx_seq_one_letter_code
_entity_poly.pdbx_strand_id
1 'polypeptide(L)' 'MTLSVGSRAPGIAVQLSAATVTPPGTVTLTVTDSGTGSGPTGTSHRIAVTARGGGKERTIEVLVLVGGTRVYLPVARR' A
#
# COMPACT_ATOMS: atom_id res chain seq x y z
N MET A 1 -6.85 11.21 -15.72
CA MET A 1 -5.64 10.44 -15.37
C MET A 1 -6.06 9.02 -15.02
N THR A 2 -5.33 8.00 -15.42
CA THR A 2 -5.63 6.59 -15.09
C THR A 2 -4.73 6.11 -13.95
N LEU A 3 -5.27 5.19 -13.16
CA LEU A 3 -4.61 4.57 -12.02
C LEU A 3 -4.64 3.05 -12.19
N SER A 4 -3.55 2.40 -11.80
CA SER A 4 -3.51 0.96 -11.62
C SER A 4 -2.79 0.62 -10.31
N VAL A 5 -3.18 -0.50 -9.72
CA VAL A 5 -2.58 -0.99 -8.47
C VAL A 5 -2.22 -2.46 -8.62
N GLY A 6 -1.13 -2.86 -7.97
CA GLY A 6 -0.72 -4.26 -7.90
C GLY A 6 0.01 -4.57 -6.60
N SER A 7 -0.21 -5.80 -6.12
CA SER A 7 0.57 -6.42 -5.05
C SER A 7 1.22 -7.68 -5.61
N ARG A 8 2.46 -7.96 -5.20
CA ARG A 8 3.15 -9.24 -5.46
C ARG A 8 3.10 -10.18 -4.26
N ALA A 9 2.53 -9.73 -3.14
CA ALA A 9 2.46 -10.52 -1.92
C ALA A 9 1.30 -11.52 -2.00
N PRO A 10 1.54 -12.82 -1.74
CA PRO A 10 0.47 -13.80 -1.65
C PRO A 10 -0.48 -13.46 -0.49
N GLY A 11 -1.78 -13.64 -0.69
CA GLY A 11 -2.80 -13.33 0.32
C GLY A 11 -3.17 -11.84 0.43
N ILE A 12 -2.55 -10.94 -0.33
CA ILE A 12 -2.91 -9.52 -0.35
C ILE A 12 -3.75 -9.21 -1.59
N ALA A 13 -5.01 -8.85 -1.37
CA ALA A 13 -5.90 -8.30 -2.39
C ALA A 13 -5.92 -6.77 -2.30
N VAL A 14 -5.88 -6.11 -3.47
CA VAL A 14 -5.88 -4.64 -3.58
C VAL A 14 -6.95 -4.18 -4.54
N GLN A 15 -7.65 -3.11 -4.18
CA GLN A 15 -8.73 -2.56 -5.00
C GLN A 15 -8.75 -1.03 -4.92
N LEU A 16 -8.92 -0.38 -6.07
CA LEU A 16 -9.17 1.06 -6.15
C LEU A 16 -10.67 1.31 -6.25
N SER A 17 -11.17 2.37 -5.60
CA SER A 17 -12.57 2.80 -5.74
C SER A 17 -12.89 3.31 -7.14
N ALA A 18 -11.89 3.74 -7.91
CA ALA A 18 -11.99 4.13 -9.31
C ALA A 18 -10.65 3.94 -10.04
N ALA A 19 -10.69 3.58 -11.32
CA ALA A 19 -9.50 3.47 -12.16
C ALA A 19 -9.05 4.80 -12.79
N THR A 20 -9.83 5.87 -12.60
CA THR A 20 -9.56 7.19 -13.13
C THR A 20 -9.75 8.26 -12.07
N VAL A 21 -9.01 9.35 -12.20
CA VAL A 21 -9.11 10.53 -11.33
C VAL A 21 -8.86 11.80 -12.15
N THR A 22 -9.57 12.87 -11.81
CA THR A 22 -9.37 14.22 -12.34
C THR A 22 -8.80 15.09 -11.24
N PRO A 23 -7.61 15.70 -11.42
CA PRO A 23 -7.04 16.60 -10.42
C PRO A 23 -7.83 17.93 -10.28
N PRO A 24 -7.98 18.47 -9.05
CA PRO A 24 -7.67 17.83 -7.78
C PRO A 24 -8.73 16.75 -7.48
N GLY A 25 -8.29 15.54 -7.12
CA GLY A 25 -9.18 14.42 -6.86
C GLY A 25 -8.51 13.35 -6.03
N THR A 26 -9.32 12.49 -5.42
CA THR A 26 -8.86 11.43 -4.52
C THR A 26 -9.54 10.12 -4.89
N VAL A 27 -8.78 9.03 -4.78
CA VAL A 27 -9.26 7.65 -4.99
C VAL A 27 -8.82 6.85 -3.77
N THR A 28 -9.74 6.01 -3.27
CA THR A 28 -9.46 5.16 -2.12
C THR A 28 -8.83 3.85 -2.59
N LEU A 29 -7.70 3.48 -1.98
CA LEU A 29 -7.09 2.17 -2.09
C LEU A 29 -7.50 1.31 -0.88
N THR A 30 -8.22 0.24 -1.14
CA THR A 30 -8.55 -0.78 -0.15
C THR A 30 -7.55 -1.93 -0.25
N VAL A 31 -6.97 -2.31 0.88
CA VAL A 31 -6.03 -3.43 1.00
C VAL A 31 -6.66 -4.45 1.93
N THR A 32 -6.82 -5.67 1.44
CA THR A 32 -7.35 -6.80 2.23
C THR A 32 -6.26 -7.85 2.35
N ASP A 33 -5.93 -8.20 3.59
CA ASP A 33 -5.04 -9.31 3.89
C ASP A 33 -5.89 -10.53 4.26
N SER A 34 -5.80 -11.58 3.43
CA SER A 34 -6.45 -12.87 3.64
C SER A 34 -5.46 -13.93 4.15
N GLY A 35 -4.25 -13.53 4.54
CA GLY A 35 -3.31 -14.40 5.22
C GLY A 35 -3.99 -15.05 6.42
N THR A 36 -4.12 -16.38 6.39
CA THR A 36 -4.50 -17.15 7.57
C THR A 36 -3.55 -16.74 8.69
N GLY A 37 -4.06 -16.36 9.86
CA GLY A 37 -3.33 -15.71 10.97
C GLY A 37 -2.13 -16.46 11.59
N SER A 38 -1.45 -17.32 10.84
CA SER A 38 -0.20 -18.02 11.14
C SER A 38 1.03 -17.43 10.44
N GLY A 39 0.89 -16.33 9.69
CA GLY A 39 2.05 -15.60 9.17
C GLY A 39 2.84 -14.97 10.33
N PRO A 40 4.17 -14.78 10.19
CA PRO A 40 4.95 -14.11 11.22
C PRO A 40 4.36 -12.71 11.48
N THR A 41 4.07 -12.41 12.76
CA THR A 41 3.67 -11.07 13.21
C THR A 41 4.65 -10.01 12.70
N GLY A 42 4.12 -8.90 12.18
CA GLY A 42 4.95 -7.82 11.62
C GLY A 42 5.35 -8.02 10.15
N THR A 43 4.53 -8.71 9.36
CA THR A 43 4.78 -8.83 7.91
C THR A 43 4.48 -7.50 7.21
N SER A 44 5.43 -7.03 6.39
CA SER A 44 5.29 -5.81 5.61
C SER A 44 5.04 -6.14 4.14
N HIS A 45 4.07 -5.45 3.54
CA HIS A 45 3.68 -5.61 2.14
C HIS A 45 3.91 -4.30 1.39
N ARG A 46 4.48 -4.42 0.20
CA ARG A 46 4.65 -3.29 -0.73
C ARG A 46 3.58 -3.36 -1.81
N ILE A 47 2.85 -2.27 -1.97
CA ILE A 47 1.79 -2.13 -2.96
C ILE A 47 2.21 -1.03 -3.92
N ALA A 48 2.34 -1.38 -5.20
CA ALA A 48 2.68 -0.43 -6.23
C ALA A 48 1.40 0.24 -6.75
N VAL A 49 1.39 1.56 -6.75
CA VAL A 49 0.33 2.38 -7.37
C VAL A 49 0.96 3.15 -8.53
N THR A 50 0.43 2.91 -9.72
CA THR A 50 0.90 3.54 -10.94
C THR A 50 -0.14 4.52 -11.47
N ALA A 51 0.34 5.70 -11.84
CA ALA A 51 -0.42 6.85 -12.24
C ALA A 51 0.00 7.26 -13.66
N ARG A 52 -0.94 7.33 -14.60
CA ARG A 52 -0.67 7.73 -15.99
C ARG A 52 -1.54 8.91 -16.44
N GLY A 53 -0.92 9.94 -16.98
CA GLY A 53 -1.63 11.13 -17.46
C GLY A 53 -0.71 12.12 -18.18
N GLY A 54 -1.22 12.77 -19.23
CA GLY A 54 -0.45 13.77 -19.98
C GLY A 54 0.87 13.24 -20.56
N GLY A 55 0.90 11.98 -20.98
CA GLY A 55 2.10 11.30 -21.50
C GLY A 55 3.14 10.93 -20.45
N LYS A 56 2.87 11.17 -19.16
CA LYS A 56 3.77 10.82 -18.05
C LYS A 56 3.22 9.62 -17.26
N GLU A 57 4.15 8.84 -16.72
CA GLU A 57 3.87 7.73 -15.82
C GLU A 57 4.66 7.93 -14.53
N ARG A 58 4.02 7.67 -13.39
CA ARG A 58 4.65 7.72 -12.08
C ARG A 58 4.17 6.55 -11.23
N THR A 59 5.11 5.84 -10.62
CA THR A 59 4.83 4.75 -9.70
C THR A 59 5.27 5.14 -8.30
N ILE A 60 4.42 4.86 -7.32
CA ILE A 60 4.76 4.97 -5.90
C ILE A 60 4.57 3.61 -5.23
N GLU A 61 5.33 3.37 -4.16
CA GLU A 61 5.16 2.20 -3.31
C GLU A 61 4.53 2.62 -1.98
N VAL A 62 3.47 1.92 -1.59
CA VAL A 62 2.85 2.02 -0.27
C VAL A 62 3.29 0.83 0.55
N LEU A 63 3.88 1.09 1.72
CA LEU A 63 4.25 0.05 2.68
C LEU A 63 3.13 -0.14 3.70
N VAL A 64 2.61 -1.35 3.83
CA VAL A 64 1.58 -1.72 4.80
C VAL A 64 2.14 -2.76 5.75
N LEU A 65 2.06 -2.51 7.05
CA LEU A 65 2.48 -3.43 8.10
C LEU A 65 1.26 -4.09 8.75
N VAL A 66 1.15 -5.42 8.65
CA VAL A 66 0.05 -6.19 9.25
C VAL A 66 0.53 -6.90 10.50
N GLY A 67 -0.27 -6.82 11.57
CA GLY A 67 0.05 -7.44 12.86
C GLY A 67 1.35 -6.92 13.50
N GLY A 68 1.76 -5.69 13.17
CA GLY A 68 2.94 -5.05 13.73
C GLY A 68 2.72 -4.54 15.15
N THR A 69 3.79 -4.54 15.95
CA THR A 69 3.80 -3.97 17.30
C THR A 69 4.64 -2.68 17.30
N ARG A 70 4.19 -1.65 18.01
CA ARG A 70 5.00 -0.45 18.25
C ARG A 70 5.97 -0.73 19.39
N VAL A 71 7.27 -0.59 19.13
CA VAL A 71 8.33 -0.69 20.15
C VAL A 71 8.90 0.69 20.39
N TYR A 72 8.87 1.15 21.64
CA TYR A 72 9.45 2.44 22.04
C TYR A 72 10.86 2.19 22.58
N LEU A 73 11.87 2.61 21.82
CA LEU A 73 13.27 2.52 22.25
C LEU A 73 13.59 3.67 23.21
N PRO A 74 14.20 3.40 24.37
CA PRO A 74 14.67 4.47 25.26
C PRO A 74 15.79 5.26 24.57
N VAL A 75 15.63 6.57 24.53
CA VAL A 75 16.66 7.47 23.99
C VAL A 75 17.66 7.77 25.09
N ALA A 76 18.86 7.19 25.00
CA ALA A 76 19.98 7.60 25.85
C ALA A 76 20.45 8.99 25.41
N ARG A 77 20.36 9.98 26.30
CA ARG A 77 21.01 11.28 26.11
C ARG A 77 22.47 11.15 26.55
N ARG A 78 23.38 11.63 25.71
CA ARG A 78 24.82 11.73 26.01
C ARG A 78 25.15 13.14 26.47
#